data_AF-A0A8B7Y2C0-F1
#
_entry.id   AF-A0A8B7Y2C0-F1
#
_cell.length_a   1.000
_cell.length_b   1.000
_cell.length_c   1.000
_cell.angle_alpha   90.00
_cell.angle_beta   90.00
_cell.angle_gamma   90.00
#
_symmetry.space_group_name_H-M   'P 1'
#
loop_
_entity.id
_entity.type
_entity.pdbx_description
1 polymer ?
#
loop_
_entity_poly.entity_id
_entity_poly.type
_entity_poly.pdbx_seq_one_letter_code
_entity_poly.pdbx_strand_id
1 'polypeptide(L)'
;MRIELLLFLTLACKVESNWDITHSDPAEANMGFTTFNMKCNDDETVCHHSFTMHVYGRLFLISTAYMKNPFKFQLNITEGGNNWKIHFAQGDQSEEYRWCDNAFSRSSIIRYATRFVLCVGNSFTGISVPDDCPKPVTLVDLDNHNFDEKIRGQQMLYCLS
;
A
#
# COMPACT_ATOMS: atom_id res chain seq x y z
N MET A 1 37.86 -28.41 6.77
CA MET A 1 37.67 -26.96 6.56
C MET A 1 37.03 -26.68 5.19
N ARG A 2 35.76 -27.07 4.98
CA ARG A 2 35.03 -26.79 3.72
C ARG A 2 33.52 -26.65 3.90
N ILE A 3 32.92 -27.32 4.89
CA ILE A 3 31.47 -27.25 5.15
C ILE A 3 31.10 -25.99 5.95
N GLU A 4 31.93 -25.59 6.92
CA GLU A 4 31.68 -24.41 7.76
C GLU A 4 31.69 -23.10 6.96
N LEU A 5 32.53 -23.00 5.92
CA LEU A 5 32.58 -21.83 5.04
C LEU A 5 31.31 -21.71 4.17
N LEU A 6 30.76 -22.85 3.73
CA LEU A 6 29.50 -22.89 2.97
C LEU A 6 28.31 -22.48 3.83
N LEU A 7 28.24 -22.95 5.09
CA LEU A 7 27.21 -22.52 6.05
C LEU A 7 27.28 -21.02 6.34
N PHE A 8 28.49 -20.47 6.50
CA PHE A 8 28.69 -19.04 6.74
C PHE A 8 28.27 -18.20 5.54
N LEU A 9 28.55 -18.66 4.32
CA LEU A 9 28.10 -18.01 3.09
C LEU A 9 26.57 -18.06 2.92
N THR A 10 25.91 -19.17 3.27
CA THR A 10 24.44 -19.26 3.21
C THR A 10 23.73 -18.44 4.30
N LEU A 11 24.39 -18.20 5.44
CA LEU A 11 23.88 -17.33 6.51
C LEU A 11 24.15 -15.84 6.22
N ALA A 12 25.21 -15.53 5.45
CA ALA A 12 25.59 -14.16 5.09
C ALA A 12 24.93 -13.67 3.80
N CYS A 13 24.52 -14.57 2.90
CA CYS A 13 23.61 -14.25 1.82
C CYS A 13 22.22 -14.07 2.43
N LYS A 14 21.72 -12.83 2.50
CA LYS A 14 20.28 -12.60 2.66
C LYS A 14 19.59 -13.40 1.57
N VAL A 15 18.94 -14.50 1.93
CA VAL A 15 17.98 -15.16 1.05
C VAL A 15 16.87 -14.12 0.90
N GLU A 16 16.82 -13.45 -0.25
CA GLU A 16 15.66 -12.65 -0.63
C GLU A 16 14.50 -13.64 -0.70
N SER A 17 13.68 -13.65 0.36
CA SER A 17 12.66 -14.65 0.62
C SER A 17 11.69 -14.76 -0.56
N ASN A 18 11.55 -15.97 -1.10
CA ASN A 18 10.50 -16.31 -2.04
C ASN A 18 9.20 -16.40 -1.24
N TRP A 19 8.34 -15.39 -1.39
CA TRP A 19 7.28 -15.07 -0.45
C TRP A 19 6.03 -15.96 -0.63
N ASP A 20 5.57 -16.57 0.46
CA ASP A 20 4.30 -17.31 0.60
C ASP A 20 3.22 -16.35 1.16
N ILE A 21 2.04 -16.34 0.51
CA ILE A 21 0.82 -15.57 0.86
C ILE A 21 0.42 -15.63 2.34
N THR A 22 0.80 -16.69 3.05
CA THR A 22 0.31 -16.99 4.40
C THR A 22 1.25 -16.61 5.53
N HIS A 23 2.54 -16.42 5.27
CA HIS A 23 3.56 -16.42 6.34
C HIS A 23 4.40 -15.18 6.47
N SER A 24 4.23 -14.26 5.55
CA SER A 24 5.31 -13.35 5.34
C SER A 24 4.86 -11.95 5.77
N ASP A 25 5.78 -11.20 6.35
CA ASP A 25 5.47 -9.95 7.05
C ASP A 25 5.76 -8.76 6.12
N PRO A 26 4.77 -7.89 5.81
CA PRO A 26 4.99 -6.66 5.06
C PRO A 26 6.10 -5.77 5.66
N ALA A 27 6.39 -5.89 6.96
CA ALA A 27 7.49 -5.19 7.62
C ALA A 27 8.90 -5.60 7.12
N GLU A 28 9.04 -6.75 6.46
CA GLU A 28 10.31 -7.22 5.89
C GLU A 28 10.51 -6.85 4.42
N ALA A 29 9.46 -6.33 3.76
CA ALA A 29 9.59 -5.75 2.43
C ALA A 29 10.23 -4.36 2.57
N ASN A 30 11.15 -3.99 1.67
CA ASN A 30 11.69 -2.62 1.56
C ASN A 30 10.59 -1.66 1.08
N MET A 31 9.54 -1.48 1.87
CA MET A 31 8.45 -0.58 1.56
C MET A 31 8.86 0.84 1.92
N GLY A 32 8.82 1.74 0.93
CA GLY A 32 8.92 3.16 1.23
C GLY A 32 7.73 3.57 2.11
N PHE A 33 7.94 4.46 3.07
CA PHE A 33 6.86 5.01 3.87
C PHE A 33 6.59 6.46 3.46
N THR A 34 5.34 6.83 3.26
CA THR A 34 4.96 8.19 2.87
C THR A 34 3.68 8.61 3.56
N THR A 35 3.69 9.84 4.06
CA THR A 35 2.54 10.47 4.71
C THR A 35 1.87 11.43 3.73
N PHE A 36 0.54 11.35 3.63
CA PHE A 36 -0.27 12.26 2.83
C PHE A 36 -1.26 13.01 3.70
N ASN A 37 -1.08 14.31 3.79
CA ASN A 37 -2.06 15.21 4.40
C ASN A 37 -3.22 15.42 3.42
N MET A 38 -4.43 15.09 3.89
CA MET A 38 -5.66 15.29 3.14
C MET A 38 -6.13 16.73 3.28
N LYS A 39 -6.70 17.29 2.20
CA LYS A 39 -7.32 18.60 2.21
C LYS A 39 -8.81 18.45 2.46
N CYS A 40 -9.31 19.06 3.53
CA CYS A 40 -10.72 19.03 3.89
C CYS A 40 -11.48 20.24 3.34
N ASN A 41 -12.79 20.08 3.17
CA ASN A 41 -13.71 21.21 2.99
C ASN A 41 -13.85 22.04 4.27
N ASP A 42 -14.51 23.20 4.17
CA ASP A 42 -14.66 24.15 5.29
C ASP A 42 -15.35 23.53 6.52
N ASP A 43 -16.28 22.60 6.31
CA ASP A 43 -17.00 21.90 7.38
C ASP A 43 -16.23 20.69 7.96
N GLU A 44 -15.04 20.37 7.43
CA GLU A 44 -14.24 19.18 7.77
C GLU A 44 -15.01 17.85 7.66
N THR A 45 -16.04 17.82 6.80
CA THR A 45 -16.90 16.66 6.60
C THR A 45 -16.39 15.76 5.49
N VAL A 46 -15.65 16.32 4.53
CA VAL A 46 -15.08 15.59 3.39
C VAL A 46 -13.65 16.04 3.17
N CYS A 47 -12.72 15.08 3.18
CA CYS A 47 -11.30 15.31 2.96
C CYS A 47 -10.81 14.51 1.76
N HIS A 48 -9.91 15.10 0.97
CA HIS A 48 -9.43 14.51 -0.28
C HIS A 48 -7.92 14.60 -0.43
N HIS A 49 -7.35 13.63 -1.11
CA HIS A 49 -5.98 13.70 -1.60
C HIS A 49 -5.91 13.08 -3.01
N SER A 50 -5.13 13.68 -3.90
CA SER A 50 -4.93 13.16 -5.25
C SER A 50 -3.49 13.33 -5.68
N PHE A 51 -2.94 12.30 -6.31
CA PHE A 51 -1.60 12.34 -6.90
C PHE A 51 -1.55 11.48 -8.15
N THR A 52 -0.53 11.72 -8.96
CA THR A 52 -0.24 10.90 -10.12
C THR A 52 0.99 10.05 -9.88
N MET A 53 0.96 8.83 -10.41
CA MET A 53 2.05 7.87 -10.30
C MET A 53 2.35 7.27 -11.66
N HIS A 54 3.63 7.16 -11.99
CA HIS A 54 4.08 6.47 -13.21
C HIS A 54 4.56 5.07 -12.85
N VAL A 55 3.91 4.05 -13.40
CA VAL A 55 4.30 2.65 -13.20
C VAL A 55 4.42 1.99 -14.57
N TYR A 56 5.62 1.51 -14.91
CA TYR A 56 5.92 0.88 -16.21
C TYR A 56 5.49 1.70 -17.44
N GLY A 57 5.71 3.02 -17.40
CA GLY A 57 5.34 3.93 -18.50
C GLY A 57 3.84 4.21 -18.60
N ARG A 58 3.02 3.71 -17.67
CA ARG A 58 1.60 4.03 -17.55
C ARG A 58 1.40 5.07 -16.46
N LEU A 59 0.52 6.03 -16.73
CA LEU A 59 0.14 7.09 -15.81
C LEU A 59 -1.13 6.68 -15.07
N PHE A 60 -1.05 6.63 -13.75
CA PHE A 60 -2.16 6.39 -12.85
C PHE A 60 -2.53 7.69 -12.15
N LEU A 61 -3.82 8.01 -12.11
CA LEU A 61 -4.37 9.03 -11.20
C LEU A 61 -4.97 8.30 -10.01
N ILE A 62 -4.40 8.55 -8.84
CA ILE A 62 -4.88 8.02 -7.57
C ILE A 62 -5.57 9.16 -6.84
N SER A 63 -6.81 8.92 -6.40
CA SER A 63 -7.57 9.86 -5.59
C SER A 63 -8.17 9.15 -4.40
N THR A 64 -8.13 9.79 -3.24
CA THR A 64 -8.74 9.32 -2.01
C THR A 64 -9.74 10.33 -1.49
N ALA A 65 -10.78 9.83 -0.82
CA ALA A 65 -11.77 10.63 -0.13
C ALA A 65 -12.06 10.01 1.23
N TYR A 66 -12.15 10.83 2.26
CA TYR A 66 -12.63 10.46 3.59
C TYR A 66 -13.84 11.33 3.94
N MET A 67 -14.94 10.69 4.33
CA MET A 67 -16.15 11.35 4.81
C MET A 67 -16.32 11.03 6.30
N LYS A 68 -16.68 12.03 7.11
CA LYS A 68 -16.82 11.87 8.57
C LYS A 68 -18.20 11.35 9.02
N ASN A 69 -19.24 11.55 8.21
CA ASN A 69 -20.60 11.13 8.58
C ASN A 69 -21.43 10.71 7.35
N PRO A 70 -21.62 9.40 7.09
CA PRO A 70 -20.98 8.27 7.80
C PRO A 70 -19.47 8.23 7.55
N PHE A 71 -18.73 7.53 8.43
CA PHE A 71 -17.30 7.31 8.24
C PHE A 71 -17.08 6.48 6.97
N LYS A 72 -16.48 7.08 5.95
CA LYS A 72 -16.26 6.40 4.68
C LYS A 72 -14.94 6.79 4.05
N PHE A 73 -14.10 5.79 3.79
CA PHE A 73 -12.90 5.95 2.96
C PHE A 73 -13.20 5.45 1.53
N GLN A 74 -12.70 6.16 0.53
CA GLN A 74 -12.79 5.78 -0.86
C GLN A 74 -11.42 5.97 -1.52
N LEU A 75 -11.00 4.97 -2.28
CA LEU A 75 -9.81 4.96 -3.12
C LEU A 75 -10.25 4.77 -4.57
N ASN A 76 -9.93 5.71 -5.44
CA ASN A 76 -10.10 5.55 -6.88
C ASN A 76 -8.74 5.55 -7.57
N ILE A 77 -8.55 4.58 -8.45
CA ILE A 77 -7.38 4.44 -9.30
C ILE A 77 -7.87 4.53 -10.73
N THR A 78 -7.35 5.49 -11.49
CA THR A 78 -7.71 5.69 -12.90
C THR A 78 -6.48 5.48 -13.77
N GLU A 79 -6.65 4.72 -14.85
CA GLU A 79 -5.60 4.49 -15.84
C GLU A 79 -6.21 4.49 -17.25
N GLY A 80 -5.97 5.56 -18.01
CA GLY A 80 -6.59 5.73 -19.32
C GLY A 80 -8.13 5.69 -19.23
N GLY A 81 -8.76 4.69 -19.85
CA GLY A 81 -10.21 4.47 -19.79
C GLY A 81 -10.67 3.57 -18.63
N ASN A 82 -9.75 2.96 -17.88
CA ASN A 82 -10.07 2.07 -16.77
C ASN A 82 -10.20 2.86 -15.46
N ASN A 83 -11.15 2.45 -14.61
CA ASN A 83 -11.38 3.07 -13.32
C ASN A 83 -11.73 2.00 -12.28
N TRP A 84 -10.89 1.89 -11.26
CA TRP A 84 -11.11 1.02 -10.10
C TRP A 84 -11.51 1.86 -8.92
N LYS A 85 -12.61 1.48 -8.25
CA LYS A 85 -13.14 2.19 -7.09
C LYS A 85 -13.31 1.22 -5.93
N ILE A 86 -12.62 1.50 -4.84
CA ILE A 86 -12.69 0.75 -3.59
C ILE A 86 -13.30 1.69 -2.54
N HIS A 87 -14.22 1.19 -1.73
CA HIS A 87 -14.82 1.98 -0.67
C HIS A 87 -15.02 1.14 0.59
N PHE A 88 -14.79 1.78 1.74
CA PHE A 88 -14.99 1.24 3.08
C PHE A 88 -15.89 2.20 3.82
N ALA A 89 -16.98 1.69 4.38
CA ALA A 89 -17.91 2.47 5.19
C ALA A 89 -18.02 1.83 6.57
N GLN A 90 -18.05 2.65 7.60
CA GLN A 90 -18.09 2.23 9.00
C GLN A 90 -19.16 3.02 9.74
N GLY A 91 -19.82 2.35 10.69
CA GLY A 91 -20.75 3.02 11.62
C GLY A 91 -20.00 3.76 12.73
N ASP A 92 -18.84 3.24 13.13
CA ASP A 92 -17.98 3.75 14.18
C ASP A 92 -16.54 3.88 13.66
N GLN A 93 -15.88 5.00 13.94
CA GLN A 93 -14.50 5.27 13.53
C GLN A 93 -13.47 4.39 14.26
N SER A 94 -13.82 3.88 15.44
CA SER A 94 -12.94 3.04 16.26
C SER A 94 -12.92 1.57 15.83
N GLU A 95 -13.87 1.14 14.99
CA GLU A 95 -13.86 -0.22 14.45
C GLU A 95 -12.66 -0.40 13.53
N GLU A 96 -11.88 -1.47 13.74
CA GLU A 96 -10.77 -1.79 12.84
C GLU A 96 -11.28 -2.45 11.56
N TYR A 97 -10.67 -2.13 10.43
CA TYR A 97 -10.83 -2.83 9.17
C TYR A 97 -9.46 -3.05 8.50
N ARG A 98 -9.39 -4.16 7.78
CA ARG A 98 -8.31 -4.44 6.84
C ARG A 98 -8.89 -5.24 5.68
N TRP A 99 -8.68 -4.75 4.47
CA TRP A 99 -9.00 -5.45 3.24
C TRP A 99 -7.76 -5.52 2.39
N CYS A 100 -7.44 -6.71 1.89
CA CYS A 100 -6.34 -6.93 0.99
C CYS A 100 -6.86 -7.64 -0.25
N ASP A 101 -6.44 -7.18 -1.41
CA ASP A 101 -6.70 -7.84 -2.68
C ASP A 101 -5.42 -8.01 -3.47
N ASN A 102 -5.38 -9.07 -4.28
CA ASN A 102 -4.26 -9.34 -5.16
C ASN A 102 -4.71 -9.23 -6.62
N ALA A 103 -3.95 -8.46 -7.39
CA ALA A 103 -4.14 -8.37 -8.82
C ALA A 103 -2.96 -9.05 -9.51
N PHE A 104 -3.26 -10.08 -10.30
CA PHE A 104 -2.33 -10.61 -11.27
C PHE A 104 -2.59 -9.96 -12.62
N SER A 105 -1.66 -9.13 -13.08
CA SER A 105 -1.72 -8.55 -14.42
C SER A 105 -0.67 -9.21 -15.31
N ARG A 106 -1.12 -9.83 -16.40
CA ARG A 106 -0.27 -10.12 -17.56
C ARG A 106 -0.52 -9.01 -18.57
N SER A 107 0.27 -7.94 -18.51
CA SER A 107 0.20 -6.90 -19.52
C SER A 107 0.84 -7.42 -20.81
N SER A 108 0.28 -7.09 -21.98
CA SER A 108 0.98 -7.30 -23.26
C SER A 108 2.13 -6.30 -23.47
N ILE A 109 2.11 -5.18 -22.73
CA ILE A 109 3.14 -4.13 -22.77
C ILE A 109 4.32 -4.48 -21.85
N ILE A 110 4.01 -5.04 -20.67
CA ILE A 110 5.00 -5.52 -19.72
C ILE A 110 5.16 -7.01 -20.00
N ARG A 111 6.25 -7.42 -20.66
CA ARG A 111 6.51 -8.82 -21.07
C ARG A 111 6.52 -9.86 -19.92
N TYR A 112 6.27 -9.44 -18.69
CA TYR A 112 6.40 -10.25 -17.49
C TYR A 112 5.13 -10.18 -16.65
N ALA A 113 4.79 -11.29 -16.01
CA ALA A 113 3.69 -11.33 -15.05
C ALA A 113 4.03 -10.39 -13.89
N THR A 114 3.12 -9.45 -13.59
CA THR A 114 3.25 -8.58 -12.42
C THR A 114 2.18 -8.96 -11.42
N ARG A 115 2.58 -9.09 -10.16
CA ARG A 115 1.67 -9.38 -9.06
C ARG A 115 1.67 -8.17 -8.14
N PHE A 116 0.49 -7.60 -7.93
CA PHE A 116 0.29 -6.53 -6.99
C PHE A 116 -0.57 -7.02 -5.84
N VAL A 117 -0.24 -6.60 -4.62
CA VAL A 117 -1.12 -6.72 -3.45
C VAL A 117 -1.43 -5.31 -2.98
N LEU A 118 -2.72 -5.01 -2.82
CA LEU A 118 -3.19 -3.76 -2.28
C LEU A 118 -3.92 -4.07 -0.97
N CYS A 119 -3.39 -3.56 0.14
CA CYS A 119 -4.09 -3.58 1.41
C CYS A 119 -4.54 -2.17 1.79
N VAL A 120 -5.75 -2.05 2.35
CA VAL A 120 -6.28 -0.83 2.91
C VAL A 120 -6.83 -1.15 4.29
N GLY A 121 -6.45 -0.38 5.30
CA GLY A 121 -6.93 -0.57 6.66
C GLY A 121 -6.77 0.66 7.54
N ASN A 122 -7.29 0.62 8.75
CA ASN A 122 -7.14 1.69 9.75
C ASN A 122 -6.49 1.22 11.07
N SER A 123 -5.83 0.06 11.06
CA SER A 123 -4.94 -0.32 12.16
C SER A 123 -3.55 0.24 11.90
N PHE A 124 -3.05 1.01 12.87
CA PHE A 124 -1.71 1.62 12.83
C PHE A 124 -0.74 0.89 13.77
N THR A 125 -1.12 -0.28 14.25
CA THR A 125 -0.28 -1.13 15.09
C THR A 125 0.95 -1.57 14.28
N GLY A 126 2.14 -1.34 14.84
CA GLY A 126 3.40 -1.74 14.19
C GLY A 126 3.99 -0.72 13.23
N ILE A 127 3.36 0.45 13.03
CA ILE A 127 3.97 1.57 12.30
C ILE A 127 4.32 2.73 13.25
N SER A 128 5.40 3.44 12.92
CA SER A 128 5.74 4.69 13.61
C SER A 128 5.00 5.84 12.93
N VAL A 129 3.83 6.20 13.46
CA VAL A 129 3.06 7.36 12.96
C VAL A 129 3.88 8.64 13.20
N PRO A 130 4.23 9.39 12.14
CA PRO A 130 5.03 10.60 12.32
C PRO A 130 4.23 11.73 12.99
N ASP A 131 4.93 12.64 13.68
CA ASP A 131 4.32 13.77 14.41
C ASP A 131 3.52 14.73 13.50
N ASP A 132 3.80 14.75 12.20
CA ASP A 132 3.08 15.55 11.21
C ASP A 132 1.75 14.92 10.75
N CYS A 133 1.38 13.76 11.33
CA CYS A 133 0.13 13.05 11.12
C CYS A 133 -0.69 12.94 12.43
N PRO A 134 -1.30 14.04 12.91
CA PRO A 134 -1.98 14.05 14.20
C PRO A 134 -3.25 13.19 14.25
N LYS A 135 -3.88 12.96 13.09
CA LYS A 135 -5.11 12.17 12.96
C LYS A 135 -4.99 11.19 11.80
N PRO A 136 -4.41 10.00 12.00
CA PRO A 136 -4.32 8.98 10.96
C PRO A 136 -5.72 8.43 10.64
N VAL A 137 -6.00 8.24 9.35
CA VAL A 137 -7.31 7.80 8.84
C VAL A 137 -7.25 6.40 8.27
N THR A 138 -6.27 6.17 7.40
CA THR A 138 -6.09 4.87 6.76
C THR A 138 -4.63 4.70 6.33
N LEU A 139 -4.19 3.45 6.34
CA LEU A 139 -2.94 3.00 5.77
C LEU A 139 -3.26 2.22 4.49
N VAL A 140 -2.61 2.59 3.40
CA VAL A 140 -2.66 1.86 2.14
C VAL A 140 -1.29 1.25 1.88
N ASP A 141 -1.21 -0.07 1.89
CA ASP A 141 -0.02 -0.81 1.51
C ASP A 141 -0.15 -1.23 0.05
N LEU A 142 0.79 -0.81 -0.78
CA LEU A 142 0.97 -1.34 -2.13
C LEU A 142 2.23 -2.17 -2.16
N ASP A 143 2.09 -3.44 -2.49
CA ASP A 143 3.20 -4.34 -2.73
C ASP A 143 3.19 -4.76 -4.22
N ASN A 144 4.35 -4.68 -4.85
CA ASN A 144 4.57 -5.05 -6.24
C ASN A 144 5.73 -6.06 -6.33
N HIS A 145 5.38 -7.27 -6.79
CA HIS A 145 6.33 -8.34 -7.06
C HIS A 145 6.63 -8.37 -8.55
N ASN A 146 7.88 -8.07 -8.87
CA ASN A 146 8.37 -8.01 -10.23
C ASN A 146 9.16 -9.26 -10.60
N PHE A 147 9.43 -9.41 -11.90
CA PHE A 147 10.17 -10.55 -12.45
C PHE A 147 11.62 -10.67 -11.92
N ASP A 148 12.20 -9.57 -11.45
CA ASP A 148 13.52 -9.59 -10.81
C ASP A 148 13.49 -10.18 -9.39
N GLU A 149 12.35 -10.74 -8.96
CA GLU A 149 12.06 -11.23 -7.60
C GLU A 149 12.19 -10.13 -6.53
N LYS A 150 12.42 -8.88 -6.95
CA LYS A 150 12.50 -7.75 -6.03
C LYS A 150 11.11 -7.31 -5.66
N ILE A 151 10.86 -7.38 -4.36
CA ILE A 151 9.70 -6.79 -3.72
C ILE A 151 9.92 -5.27 -3.68
N ARG A 152 8.99 -4.55 -4.29
CA ARG A 152 8.94 -3.08 -4.22
C ARG A 152 7.59 -2.72 -3.67
N GLY A 153 7.56 -1.95 -2.60
CA GLY A 153 6.30 -1.54 -2.02
C GLY A 153 6.32 -0.11 -1.53
N GLN A 154 5.14 0.39 -1.22
CA GLN A 154 4.96 1.66 -0.58
C GLN A 154 3.80 1.58 0.41
N GLN A 155 4.06 2.05 1.63
CA GLN A 155 3.05 2.32 2.63
C GLN A 155 2.68 3.79 2.56
N MET A 156 1.39 4.06 2.45
CA MET A 156 0.85 5.40 2.31
C MET A 156 -0.11 5.65 3.47
N LEU A 157 0.32 6.49 4.42
CA LEU A 157 -0.50 6.88 5.55
C LEU A 157 -1.25 8.17 5.22
N TYR A 158 -2.58 8.13 5.25
CA TYR A 158 -3.43 9.29 5.03
C TYR A 158 -3.85 9.91 6.36
N CYS A 159 -3.67 11.24 6.45
CA CYS A 159 -3.82 11.98 7.70
C CYS A 159 -4.75 13.18 7.51
N LEU A 160 -5.51 13.51 8.56
CA LEU A 160 -6.18 14.80 8.69
C LEU A 160 -5.30 15.74 9.49
N SER A 161 -5.35 17.03 9.16
CA SER A 161 -4.73 18.11 9.93
C SER A 161 -5.57 18.54 11.14
#